data_AF-A0A1Y2C7J3-F1
#
_entry.id   AF-A0A1Y2C7J3-F1
#
_cell.length_a   1.000
_cell.length_b   1.000
_cell.length_c   1.000
_cell.angle_alpha   90.00
_cell.angle_beta   90.00
_cell.angle_gamma   90.00
#
_symmetry.space_group_name_H-M   'P 1'
#
loop_
_entity.id
_entity.type
_entity.pdbx_description
1 polymer ?
#
loop_
_entity_poly.entity_id
_entity_poly.type
_entity_poly.pdbx_seq_one_letter_code
_entity_poly.pdbx_strand_id
1 'polypeptide(L)'
;MFLPIVLSLVSVVCVSAADPPAPVVDHSERVFAESTTPVHYDYSGGRLLVNAEITPIWYNVTKELQDDLVNYYKVISASSWMDIFTEYNSPTQTIGKGKVLSPVTYKGEILNALDDFIDIREIIRQMVRDGTITPNKNSYYAFHVSPYTNVTLYDSTVCYSNVGAYHGCAYSADISFLDCVPYGVVPSCLSDDQPNTADSVAHAASHEFAESVTDADPGTGWMATIDGAGGIELADYCGGDNIPQDDAYGFVKDVNGRDWPVSGLWSGADQRCVVGTPKNPVTLHPVVKPIKTVKAKFKTGSPLKAIEINPVFYGPNVNYSSEMADYYNFIASSKYLDILAEYSSTPMGRGKSLPPRYESPSQERLEVEDDVTAYLSNLIAAGTLKPNKNSFYAIHVSPEITATMNGDDACDYGCGFSVRSEISTDKWKGTVRYAVIPNQPKCANYCSSWGTNPLANLQSRSSVHIVDAVTDFVKGSTKGWQLNADAGLAWKCYEDFQYHQAPIFDQKKKSYVVNKIWSNKYQECIGSVPIPDRQTTKRR
;
A
#
# COMPACT_ATOMS: atom_id res chain seq x y z
N MET A 1 37.70 -20.80 76.56
CA MET A 1 37.56 -21.22 75.15
C MET A 1 37.03 -20.00 74.40
N PHE A 2 37.94 -19.18 73.86
CA PHE A 2 37.63 -17.87 73.28
C PHE A 2 37.72 -17.97 71.75
N LEU A 3 36.65 -17.58 71.08
CA LEU A 3 36.50 -17.50 69.63
C LEU A 3 37.27 -16.26 69.09
N PRO A 4 37.97 -16.34 67.95
CA PRO A 4 38.51 -15.16 67.29
C PRO A 4 37.44 -14.53 66.39
N ILE A 5 37.28 -13.21 66.52
CA ILE A 5 36.47 -12.37 65.62
C ILE A 5 37.33 -12.03 64.39
N VAL A 6 36.87 -12.42 63.21
CA VAL A 6 37.47 -12.03 61.92
C VAL A 6 36.81 -10.73 61.46
N LEU A 7 37.61 -9.67 61.33
CA LEU A 7 37.20 -8.38 60.79
C LEU A 7 37.36 -8.42 59.25
N SER A 8 36.25 -8.48 58.51
CA SER A 8 36.26 -8.30 57.04
C SER A 8 36.19 -6.81 56.70
N LEU A 9 37.24 -6.30 56.06
CA LEU A 9 37.23 -5.01 55.38
C LEU A 9 36.35 -5.10 54.13
N VAL A 10 35.24 -4.36 54.12
CA VAL A 10 34.43 -4.11 52.92
C VAL A 10 35.00 -2.88 52.22
N SER A 11 35.67 -3.08 51.08
CA SER A 11 36.04 -1.99 50.18
C SER A 11 34.77 -1.55 49.43
N VAL A 12 34.27 -0.36 49.76
CA VAL A 12 33.24 0.33 48.97
C VAL A 12 33.91 0.84 47.71
N VAL A 13 33.68 0.18 46.58
CA VAL A 13 34.01 0.71 45.25
C VAL A 13 32.87 1.66 44.86
N CYS A 14 33.13 2.97 44.94
CA CYS A 14 32.27 3.95 44.30
C CYS A 14 32.35 3.75 42.78
N VAL A 15 31.31 3.15 42.20
CA VAL A 15 31.09 3.21 40.75
C VAL A 15 30.66 4.65 40.45
N SER A 16 31.55 5.44 39.85
CA SER A 16 31.14 6.73 39.29
C SER A 16 30.08 6.46 38.23
N ALA A 17 28.91 7.10 38.37
CA ALA A 17 27.94 7.16 37.29
C ALA A 17 28.69 7.67 36.05
N ALA A 18 28.62 6.92 34.95
CA ALA A 18 29.14 7.39 33.67
C ALA A 18 28.41 8.69 33.34
N ASP A 19 29.16 9.72 32.97
CA ASP A 19 28.59 10.96 32.46
C ASP A 19 27.64 10.63 31.29
N PRO A 20 26.50 11.33 31.15
CA PRO A 20 25.67 11.19 29.96
C PRO A 20 26.55 11.44 28.72
N PRO A 21 26.40 10.64 27.65
CA PRO A 21 27.19 10.81 26.44
C PRO A 21 27.06 12.25 25.95
N ALA A 22 28.20 12.85 25.58
CA ALA A 22 28.24 14.20 25.05
C ALA A 22 27.26 14.35 23.87
N PRO A 23 26.58 15.50 23.73
CA PRO A 23 25.71 15.74 22.60
C PRO A 23 26.50 15.65 21.30
N VAL A 24 25.96 14.90 20.33
CA VAL A 24 26.47 14.85 18.95
C VAL A 24 26.41 16.26 18.38
N VAL A 25 27.56 16.80 17.97
CA VAL A 25 27.68 18.15 17.39
C VAL A 25 27.62 18.04 15.87
N ASP A 26 26.62 18.71 15.29
CA ASP A 26 26.32 18.78 13.86
C ASP A 26 27.30 19.75 13.15
N HIS A 27 27.89 19.29 12.04
CA HIS A 27 28.81 20.07 11.23
C HIS A 27 28.52 19.85 9.73
N SER A 28 27.47 20.49 9.21
CA SER A 28 27.57 21.36 8.04
C SER A 28 26.20 21.97 7.72
N GLU A 29 25.97 23.22 8.12
CA GLU A 29 24.92 24.02 7.49
C GLU A 29 25.31 24.22 6.01
N ARG A 30 24.80 23.37 5.11
CA ARG A 30 24.71 23.74 3.70
C ARG A 30 23.48 24.61 3.50
N VAL A 31 23.67 25.72 2.78
CA VAL A 31 22.58 26.60 2.35
C VAL A 31 22.19 26.15 0.95
N PHE A 32 20.98 25.62 0.82
CA PHE A 32 20.41 25.21 -0.46
C PHE A 32 19.73 26.40 -1.13
N ALA A 33 19.52 26.32 -2.44
CA ALA A 33 18.78 27.34 -3.17
C ALA A 33 17.37 27.51 -2.59
N GLU A 34 16.96 28.75 -2.35
CA GLU A 34 15.62 29.08 -1.87
C GLU A 34 14.58 28.79 -2.96
N SER A 35 13.45 28.19 -2.59
CA SER A 35 12.30 28.13 -3.49
C SER A 35 11.77 29.55 -3.75
N THR A 36 11.45 29.87 -5.01
CA THR A 36 10.88 31.18 -5.38
C THR A 36 9.42 31.33 -4.96
N THR A 37 8.75 30.21 -4.66
CA THR A 37 7.40 30.15 -4.08
C THR A 37 7.45 29.39 -2.74
N PRO A 38 6.73 29.85 -1.71
CA PRO A 38 6.67 29.13 -0.45
C PRO A 38 6.15 27.70 -0.66
N VAL A 39 6.91 26.73 -0.17
CA VAL A 39 6.51 25.32 -0.19
C VAL A 39 5.75 25.04 1.09
N HIS A 40 4.58 24.43 0.93
CA HIS A 40 3.71 24.06 2.03
C HIS A 40 3.46 22.56 2.02
N TYR A 41 3.44 21.97 3.21
CA TYR A 41 3.06 20.58 3.42
C TYR A 41 1.69 20.52 4.05
N ASP A 42 0.83 19.65 3.52
CA ASP A 42 -0.48 19.35 4.05
C ASP A 42 -0.47 17.96 4.69
N TYR A 43 -1.01 17.87 5.91
CA TYR A 43 -1.20 16.61 6.60
C TYR A 43 -2.57 16.01 6.29
N SER A 44 -2.58 14.80 5.71
CA SER A 44 -3.80 14.13 5.24
C SER A 44 -4.44 13.17 6.27
N GLY A 45 -3.94 13.15 7.51
CA GLY A 45 -4.53 12.39 8.62
C GLY A 45 -3.97 10.98 8.83
N GLY A 46 -2.97 10.59 8.05
CA GLY A 46 -2.30 9.29 8.07
C GLY A 46 -1.41 9.05 9.29
N ARG A 47 -0.89 7.84 9.41
CA ARG A 47 -0.03 7.47 10.52
C ARG A 47 1.34 8.14 10.43
N LEU A 48 1.82 8.65 11.56
CA LEU A 48 3.21 9.09 11.74
C LEU A 48 3.94 8.10 12.65
N LEU A 49 5.23 7.88 12.45
CA LEU A 49 6.04 7.06 13.36
C LEU A 49 6.55 7.93 14.52
N VAL A 50 5.67 8.16 15.50
CA VAL A 50 5.93 9.12 16.59
C VAL A 50 7.16 8.82 17.45
N ASN A 51 7.54 7.54 17.58
CA ASN A 51 8.80 7.11 18.20
C ASN A 51 9.34 5.90 17.44
N ALA A 52 9.84 6.12 16.23
CA ALA A 52 10.13 5.05 15.29
C ALA A 52 11.00 3.91 15.88
N GLU A 53 10.58 2.68 15.62
CA GLU A 53 11.27 1.45 16.01
C GLU A 53 11.78 0.75 14.75
N ILE A 54 13.06 1.00 14.43
CA ILE A 54 13.69 0.51 13.21
C ILE A 54 14.12 -0.94 13.41
N THR A 55 13.61 -1.84 12.57
CA THR A 55 14.02 -3.24 12.51
C THR A 55 14.62 -3.53 11.14
N PRO A 56 15.95 -3.57 11.00
CA PRO A 56 16.55 -3.95 9.73
C PRO A 56 16.23 -5.40 9.37
N ILE A 57 15.89 -5.63 8.10
CA ILE A 57 15.68 -6.94 7.49
C ILE A 57 16.78 -7.13 6.44
N TRP A 58 17.55 -8.21 6.57
CA TRP A 58 18.66 -8.51 5.68
C TRP A 58 18.27 -9.56 4.64
N TYR A 59 18.30 -9.19 3.37
CA TYR A 59 18.12 -10.08 2.23
C TYR A 59 19.45 -10.27 1.50
N ASN A 60 20.18 -11.33 1.86
CA ASN A 60 21.49 -11.70 1.28
C ASN A 60 22.61 -10.64 1.44
N VAL A 61 22.53 -9.79 2.46
CA VAL A 61 23.50 -8.71 2.73
C VAL A 61 24.72 -9.25 3.51
N THR A 62 25.93 -8.75 3.22
CA THR A 62 27.18 -9.16 3.91
C THR A 62 27.18 -8.76 5.39
N LYS A 63 27.92 -9.50 6.23
CA LYS A 63 27.92 -9.26 7.69
C LYS A 63 28.47 -7.88 8.05
N GLU A 64 29.48 -7.43 7.30
CA GLU A 64 30.15 -6.15 7.47
C GLU A 64 29.17 -4.99 7.22
N LEU A 65 28.42 -5.06 6.12
CA LEU A 65 27.40 -4.06 5.81
C LEU A 65 26.25 -4.07 6.83
N GLN A 66 25.83 -5.26 7.29
CA GLN A 66 24.83 -5.37 8.36
C GLN A 66 25.29 -4.65 9.64
N ASP A 67 26.53 -4.84 10.08
CA ASP A 67 27.05 -4.21 11.30
C ASP A 67 27.13 -2.69 11.19
N ASP A 68 27.65 -2.19 10.07
CA ASP A 68 27.71 -0.76 9.83
C ASP A 68 26.32 -0.13 9.78
N LEU A 69 25.34 -0.77 9.12
CA LEU A 69 23.97 -0.24 9.04
C LEU A 69 23.24 -0.28 10.38
N VAL A 70 23.50 -1.27 11.24
CA VAL A 70 22.96 -1.25 12.61
C VAL A 70 23.51 -0.06 13.39
N ASN A 71 24.79 0.26 13.23
CA ASN A 71 25.39 1.43 13.87
C ASN A 71 24.84 2.73 13.30
N TYR A 72 24.74 2.82 11.97
CA TYR A 72 24.11 3.93 11.27
C TYR A 72 22.71 4.24 11.82
N TYR A 73 21.80 3.25 11.82
CA TYR A 73 20.43 3.47 12.30
C TYR A 73 20.38 3.89 13.78
N LYS A 74 21.30 3.40 14.63
CA LYS A 74 21.38 3.82 16.04
C LYS A 74 21.75 5.29 16.16
N VAL A 75 22.65 5.76 15.30
CA VAL A 75 23.07 7.16 15.26
C VAL A 75 21.92 8.03 14.76
N ILE A 76 21.36 7.75 13.57
CA ILE A 76 20.37 8.65 12.97
C ILE A 76 19.07 8.73 13.78
N SER A 77 18.59 7.60 14.32
CA SER A 77 17.33 7.57 15.06
C SER A 77 17.38 8.33 16.41
N ALA A 78 18.58 8.59 16.92
CA ALA A 78 18.80 9.28 18.19
C ALA A 78 19.45 10.68 18.04
N SER A 79 19.91 11.04 16.84
CA SER A 79 20.63 12.30 16.60
C SER A 79 19.70 13.51 16.54
N SER A 80 20.29 14.70 16.37
CA SER A 80 19.56 15.95 16.11
C SER A 80 18.90 15.99 14.74
N TRP A 81 19.27 15.10 13.82
CA TRP A 81 18.61 14.99 12.51
C TRP A 81 17.12 14.68 12.68
N MET A 82 16.73 13.91 13.70
CA MET A 82 15.32 13.66 14.01
C MET A 82 14.55 14.90 14.51
N ASP A 83 15.25 15.96 14.94
CA ASP A 83 14.58 17.11 15.56
C ASP A 83 13.83 17.98 14.52
N ILE A 84 14.15 17.85 13.23
CA ILE A 84 13.38 18.49 12.14
C ILE A 84 11.92 18.02 12.08
N PHE A 85 11.67 16.76 12.40
CA PHE A 85 10.31 16.21 12.34
C PHE A 85 9.35 16.85 13.34
N THR A 86 9.84 17.70 14.25
CA THR A 86 8.99 18.52 15.11
C THR A 86 8.13 19.52 14.32
N GLU A 87 8.56 19.96 13.13
CA GLU A 87 7.73 20.75 12.20
C GLU A 87 6.56 19.93 11.64
N TYR A 88 6.72 18.60 11.57
CA TYR A 88 5.78 17.65 11.00
C TYR A 88 4.93 16.96 12.07
N ASN A 89 4.80 17.58 13.24
CA ASN A 89 3.83 17.15 14.25
C ASN A 89 2.40 17.42 13.76
N SER A 90 1.52 16.42 13.89
CA SER A 90 0.08 16.66 13.71
C SER A 90 -0.57 17.08 15.02
N PRO A 91 -1.84 17.57 15.01
CA PRO A 91 -2.53 17.90 16.26
C PRO A 91 -2.75 16.72 17.22
N THR A 92 -2.49 15.49 16.78
CA THR A 92 -2.70 14.26 17.57
C THR A 92 -1.49 13.34 17.65
N GLN A 93 -0.43 13.63 16.90
CA GLN A 93 0.77 12.78 16.80
C GLN A 93 2.01 13.67 16.90
N THR A 94 2.83 13.44 17.92
CA THR A 94 4.08 14.17 18.16
C THR A 94 5.25 13.26 17.83
N ILE A 95 6.01 13.61 16.80
CA ILE A 95 7.22 12.89 16.39
C ILE A 95 8.38 13.26 17.31
N GLY A 96 9.08 12.23 17.76
CA GLY A 96 10.32 12.33 18.50
C GLY A 96 11.36 11.34 17.99
N LYS A 97 12.41 11.16 18.79
CA LYS A 97 13.50 10.25 18.48
C LYS A 97 13.05 8.78 18.52
N GLY A 98 13.72 7.96 17.75
CA GLY A 98 13.47 6.54 17.62
C GLY A 98 14.47 5.67 18.36
N LYS A 99 14.44 4.38 18.03
CA LYS A 99 15.43 3.38 18.46
C LYS A 99 15.54 2.27 17.41
N VAL A 100 16.65 1.54 17.49
CA VAL A 100 16.87 0.34 16.66
C VAL A 100 16.58 -0.91 17.47
N LEU A 101 15.77 -1.80 16.90
CA LEU A 101 15.48 -3.12 17.45
C LEU A 101 16.46 -4.17 16.89
N SER A 102 16.37 -5.40 17.39
CA SER A 102 17.21 -6.49 16.87
C SER A 102 16.87 -6.76 15.41
N PRO A 103 17.86 -6.80 14.50
CA PRO A 103 17.59 -7.03 13.10
C PRO A 103 17.21 -8.49 12.82
N VAL A 104 16.65 -8.74 11.65
CA VAL A 104 16.23 -10.06 11.18
C VAL A 104 16.96 -10.39 9.87
N THR A 105 17.45 -11.61 9.74
CA THR A 105 17.94 -12.14 8.46
C THR A 105 16.87 -13.03 7.84
N TYR A 106 16.52 -12.76 6.57
CA TYR A 106 15.63 -13.64 5.83
C TYR A 106 16.29 -15.02 5.62
N LYS A 107 15.54 -16.09 5.92
CA LYS A 107 16.04 -17.49 5.92
C LYS A 107 15.47 -18.34 4.78
N GLY A 108 14.62 -17.78 3.93
CA GLY A 108 14.04 -18.50 2.81
C GLY A 108 15.00 -18.60 1.62
N GLU A 109 14.46 -19.05 0.49
CA GLU A 109 15.19 -19.10 -0.78
C GLU A 109 15.56 -17.69 -1.25
N ILE A 110 16.83 -17.48 -1.58
CA ILE A 110 17.32 -16.22 -2.13
C ILE A 110 17.11 -16.23 -3.65
N LEU A 111 16.21 -15.37 -4.10
CA LEU A 111 15.96 -15.05 -5.50
C LEU A 111 16.93 -13.98 -6.03
N ASN A 112 17.25 -14.06 -7.32
CA ASN A 112 18.07 -13.06 -8.03
C ASN A 112 17.28 -11.82 -8.48
N ALA A 113 15.95 -11.88 -8.39
CA ALA A 113 15.06 -10.75 -8.65
C ALA A 113 13.92 -10.79 -7.63
N LEU A 114 13.51 -9.62 -7.17
CA LEU A 114 12.38 -9.40 -6.29
C LEU A 114 11.49 -8.33 -6.89
N ASP A 115 10.22 -8.66 -7.08
CA ASP A 115 9.17 -7.67 -7.31
C ASP A 115 8.61 -7.21 -5.96
N ASP A 116 8.42 -5.90 -5.77
CA ASP A 116 7.88 -5.35 -4.53
C ASP A 116 6.54 -5.99 -4.14
N PHE A 117 5.64 -6.08 -5.11
CA PHE A 117 4.26 -6.45 -4.89
C PHE A 117 4.09 -7.96 -4.69
N ILE A 118 4.82 -8.76 -5.48
CA ILE A 118 4.75 -10.22 -5.45
C ILE A 118 5.61 -10.79 -4.33
N ASP A 119 6.85 -10.32 -4.19
CA ASP A 119 7.84 -10.96 -3.35
C ASP A 119 8.06 -10.22 -2.02
N ILE A 120 8.44 -8.94 -2.05
CA ILE A 120 8.88 -8.22 -0.83
C ILE A 120 7.73 -8.05 0.15
N ARG A 121 6.56 -7.56 -0.32
CA ARG A 121 5.37 -7.43 0.53
C ARG A 121 4.92 -8.79 1.09
N GLU A 122 5.06 -9.87 0.33
CA GLU A 122 4.72 -11.21 0.82
C GLU A 122 5.74 -11.73 1.84
N ILE A 123 7.03 -11.49 1.64
CA ILE A 123 8.07 -11.81 2.63
C ILE A 123 7.77 -11.11 3.96
N ILE A 124 7.50 -9.80 3.94
CA ILE A 124 7.17 -9.02 5.15
C ILE A 124 5.91 -9.58 5.80
N ARG A 125 4.84 -9.82 5.04
CA ARG A 125 3.60 -10.42 5.58
C ARG A 125 3.83 -11.80 6.17
N GLN A 126 4.64 -12.64 5.53
CA GLN A 126 4.95 -13.97 6.03
C GLN A 126 5.71 -13.88 7.35
N MET A 127 6.67 -12.95 7.48
CA MET A 127 7.35 -12.68 8.76
C MET A 127 6.40 -12.19 9.86
N VAL A 128 5.31 -11.48 9.52
CA VAL A 128 4.26 -11.15 10.50
C VAL A 128 3.49 -12.39 10.91
N ARG A 129 3.11 -13.25 9.95
CA ARG A 129 2.29 -14.45 10.20
C ARG A 129 2.99 -15.48 11.08
N ASP A 130 4.29 -15.69 10.86
CA ASP A 130 5.07 -16.65 11.64
C ASP A 130 5.63 -16.05 12.94
N GLY A 131 5.41 -14.75 13.16
CA GLY A 131 5.88 -14.04 14.36
C GLY A 131 7.37 -13.72 14.35
N THR A 132 8.05 -13.86 13.21
CA THR A 132 9.43 -13.38 13.04
C THR A 132 9.53 -11.88 13.31
N ILE A 133 8.52 -11.11 12.90
CA ILE A 133 8.35 -9.70 13.26
C ILE A 133 6.98 -9.48 13.91
N THR A 134 6.87 -8.49 14.81
CA THR A 134 5.61 -8.14 15.47
C THR A 134 5.38 -6.63 15.34
N PRO A 135 4.78 -6.17 14.23
CA PRO A 135 4.60 -4.75 13.96
C PRO A 135 3.72 -4.05 14.99
N ASN A 136 4.07 -2.79 15.28
CA ASN A 136 3.25 -1.86 16.02
C ASN A 136 3.19 -0.48 15.35
N LYS A 137 2.50 0.48 15.98
CA LYS A 137 2.25 1.80 15.39
C LYS A 137 3.52 2.58 15.05
N ASN A 138 4.65 2.25 15.68
CA ASN A 138 5.94 2.88 15.45
C ASN A 138 6.93 2.00 14.67
N SER A 139 6.56 0.79 14.26
CA SER A 139 7.49 -0.09 13.57
C SER A 139 7.80 0.41 12.16
N TYR A 140 9.09 0.42 11.83
CA TYR A 140 9.61 0.60 10.49
C TYR A 140 10.58 -0.53 10.17
N TYR A 141 10.40 -1.17 9.02
CA TYR A 141 11.23 -2.28 8.58
C TYR A 141 12.12 -1.86 7.43
N ALA A 142 13.42 -1.66 7.71
CA ALA A 142 14.39 -1.35 6.67
C ALA A 142 14.83 -2.63 5.96
N PHE A 143 14.27 -2.90 4.79
CA PHE A 143 14.52 -4.09 3.97
C PHE A 143 15.72 -3.86 3.05
N HIS A 144 16.89 -4.31 3.49
CA HIS A 144 18.15 -4.17 2.76
C HIS A 144 18.39 -5.36 1.84
N VAL A 145 18.72 -5.07 0.58
CA VAL A 145 18.87 -6.07 -0.47
C VAL A 145 20.29 -6.06 -1.01
N SER A 146 20.88 -7.25 -1.17
CA SER A 146 22.22 -7.42 -1.76
C SER A 146 22.28 -6.89 -3.21
N PRO A 147 23.45 -6.46 -3.69
CA PRO A 147 23.61 -5.93 -5.05
C PRO A 147 23.54 -6.99 -6.15
N TYR A 148 23.40 -8.26 -5.78
CA TYR A 148 23.22 -9.37 -6.72
C TYR A 148 21.74 -9.74 -6.90
N THR A 149 20.83 -9.01 -6.26
CA THR A 149 19.38 -9.19 -6.38
C THR A 149 18.77 -7.92 -6.96
N ASN A 150 18.17 -8.02 -8.14
CA ASN A 150 17.44 -6.89 -8.73
C ASN A 150 16.12 -6.68 -7.98
N VAL A 151 15.82 -5.43 -7.64
CA VAL A 151 14.52 -5.05 -7.10
C VAL A 151 13.73 -4.31 -8.17
N THR A 152 12.49 -4.71 -8.38
CA THR A 152 11.56 -4.06 -9.30
C THR A 152 10.42 -3.40 -8.53
N LEU A 153 10.17 -2.13 -8.86
CA LEU A 153 9.03 -1.35 -8.40
C LEU A 153 8.31 -0.82 -9.64
N TYR A 154 7.02 -1.13 -9.79
CA TYR A 154 6.18 -0.68 -10.91
C TYR A 154 6.87 -0.81 -12.28
N ASP A 155 7.48 -1.98 -12.52
CA ASP A 155 8.12 -2.38 -13.79
C ASP A 155 9.48 -1.74 -14.05
N SER A 156 9.94 -0.90 -13.13
CA SER A 156 11.26 -0.28 -13.17
C SER A 156 12.21 -0.99 -12.22
N THR A 157 13.40 -1.32 -12.71
CA THR A 157 14.45 -1.85 -11.82
C THR A 157 15.02 -0.69 -11.02
N VAL A 158 14.90 -0.76 -9.70
CA VAL A 158 15.15 0.35 -8.77
C VAL A 158 16.58 0.89 -8.91
N CYS A 159 17.58 0.01 -9.01
CA CYS A 159 18.98 0.40 -9.18
C CYS A 159 19.33 1.01 -10.55
N TYR A 160 18.44 0.93 -11.54
CA TYR A 160 18.66 1.47 -12.89
C TYR A 160 17.62 2.52 -13.26
N SER A 161 16.89 3.01 -12.27
CA SER A 161 15.89 4.06 -12.40
C SER A 161 16.27 5.26 -11.54
N ASN A 162 15.54 6.36 -11.67
CA ASN A 162 15.76 7.55 -10.86
C ASN A 162 15.25 7.41 -9.40
N VAL A 163 14.82 6.20 -9.00
CA VAL A 163 14.20 5.95 -7.69
C VAL A 163 15.25 5.52 -6.66
N GLY A 164 16.12 4.55 -6.98
CA GLY A 164 17.26 4.14 -6.13
C GLY A 164 16.90 3.41 -4.83
N ALA A 165 15.85 3.83 -4.13
CA ALA A 165 15.19 3.17 -3.02
C ALA A 165 13.73 3.66 -2.96
N TYR A 166 12.91 3.02 -2.14
CA TYR A 166 11.53 3.47 -1.94
C TYR A 166 11.01 2.97 -0.60
N HIS A 167 9.97 3.62 -0.09
CA HIS A 167 9.22 3.11 1.04
C HIS A 167 7.80 2.74 0.61
N GLY A 168 7.17 1.92 1.45
CA GLY A 168 5.90 1.29 1.12
C GLY A 168 5.22 0.77 2.36
N CYS A 169 4.02 0.25 2.15
CA CYS A 169 3.25 -0.36 3.22
C CYS A 169 2.70 -1.72 2.80
N ALA A 170 3.16 -2.77 3.48
CA ALA A 170 2.75 -4.14 3.21
C ALA A 170 1.45 -4.38 3.96
N TYR A 171 0.33 -4.49 3.25
CA TYR A 171 -0.98 -4.76 3.85
C TYR A 171 -0.89 -5.85 4.93
N SER A 172 -1.56 -5.69 6.06
CA SER A 172 -1.53 -6.63 7.20
C SER A 172 -2.82 -6.67 8.03
N ALA A 173 -3.87 -5.94 7.65
CA ALA A 173 -5.09 -5.80 8.47
C ALA A 173 -5.78 -7.13 8.82
N ASP A 174 -5.53 -8.19 8.04
CA ASP A 174 -6.08 -9.53 8.22
C ASP A 174 -5.29 -10.40 9.20
N ILE A 175 -4.04 -10.02 9.52
CA ILE A 175 -3.09 -10.80 10.34
C ILE A 175 -2.44 -9.99 11.46
N SER A 176 -2.63 -8.67 11.49
CA SER A 176 -2.10 -7.72 12.45
C SER A 176 -3.17 -6.69 12.82
N PHE A 177 -2.96 -5.98 13.91
CA PHE A 177 -3.80 -4.83 14.30
C PHE A 177 -3.49 -3.56 13.47
N LEU A 178 -2.39 -3.57 12.72
CA LEU A 178 -2.07 -2.54 11.74
C LEU A 178 -2.70 -2.88 10.40
N ASP A 179 -3.20 -1.88 9.69
CA ASP A 179 -3.75 -2.07 8.35
C ASP A 179 -2.69 -2.46 7.34
N CYS A 180 -1.49 -1.92 7.52
CA CYS A 180 -0.30 -2.30 6.80
C CYS A 180 0.96 -2.04 7.63
N VAL A 181 2.05 -2.69 7.24
CA VAL A 181 3.37 -2.64 7.87
C VAL A 181 4.27 -1.71 7.05
N PRO A 182 4.75 -0.59 7.62
CA PRO A 182 5.66 0.32 6.93
C PRO A 182 7.03 -0.32 6.73
N TYR A 183 7.59 -0.18 5.54
CA TYR A 183 8.92 -0.65 5.21
C TYR A 183 9.60 0.29 4.22
N GLY A 184 10.93 0.32 4.25
CA GLY A 184 11.74 0.93 3.21
C GLY A 184 12.59 -0.15 2.53
N VAL A 185 12.64 -0.17 1.21
CA VAL A 185 13.48 -1.09 0.45
C VAL A 185 14.71 -0.35 -0.03
N VAL A 186 15.86 -0.79 0.46
CA VAL A 186 17.14 -0.16 0.19
C VAL A 186 18.05 -1.20 -0.46
N PRO A 187 18.02 -1.31 -1.80
CA PRO A 187 18.97 -2.16 -2.50
C PRO A 187 20.36 -1.52 -2.50
N SER A 188 21.40 -2.33 -2.34
CA SER A 188 22.75 -1.90 -2.73
C SER A 188 22.86 -2.02 -4.25
N CYS A 189 23.28 -0.98 -4.96
CA CYS A 189 23.30 -1.00 -6.42
C CYS A 189 24.72 -1.21 -6.94
N LEU A 190 24.90 -2.14 -7.89
CA LEU A 190 26.24 -2.41 -8.48
C LEU A 190 26.83 -1.22 -9.24
N SER A 191 25.99 -0.26 -9.63
CA SER A 191 26.39 0.98 -10.30
C SER A 191 27.03 2.00 -9.36
N ASP A 192 26.93 1.80 -8.04
CA ASP A 192 27.49 2.73 -7.07
C ASP A 192 29.03 2.67 -7.08
N ASP A 193 29.70 3.77 -6.77
CA ASP A 193 31.17 3.82 -6.73
C ASP A 193 31.78 2.85 -5.70
N GLN A 194 31.00 2.49 -4.67
CA GLN A 194 31.37 1.55 -3.61
C GLN A 194 30.19 0.65 -3.23
N PRO A 195 29.81 -0.32 -4.08
CA PRO A 195 28.69 -1.21 -3.79
C PRO A 195 29.03 -2.04 -2.54
N ASN A 196 28.01 -2.40 -1.75
CA ASN A 196 28.14 -3.07 -0.44
C ASN A 196 28.81 -2.25 0.69
N THR A 197 28.81 -0.92 0.62
CA THR A 197 29.26 -0.09 1.75
C THR A 197 28.06 0.57 2.42
N ALA A 198 28.17 0.87 3.72
CA ALA A 198 27.10 1.57 4.39
C ALA A 198 26.94 3.00 3.84
N ASP A 199 28.03 3.64 3.44
CA ASP A 199 27.99 4.98 2.86
C ASP A 199 27.20 5.02 1.54
N SER A 200 27.28 3.97 0.71
CA SER A 200 26.56 3.92 -0.57
C SER A 200 25.05 3.81 -0.42
N VAL A 201 24.56 3.22 0.66
CA VAL A 201 23.12 3.01 0.90
C VAL A 201 22.55 3.90 2.01
N ALA A 202 23.40 4.55 2.82
CA ALA A 202 22.98 5.32 3.98
C ALA A 202 22.09 6.50 3.60
N HIS A 203 22.43 7.25 2.54
CA HIS A 203 21.58 8.35 2.07
C HIS A 203 20.15 7.88 1.78
N ALA A 204 20.01 6.87 0.91
CA ALA A 204 18.73 6.24 0.58
C ALA A 204 18.03 5.69 1.85
N ALA A 205 18.76 5.04 2.74
CA ALA A 205 18.22 4.52 3.98
C ALA A 205 17.63 5.60 4.90
N SER A 206 18.26 6.78 5.00
CA SER A 206 17.67 7.91 5.73
C SER A 206 16.52 8.57 4.99
N HIS A 207 16.56 8.62 3.66
CA HIS A 207 15.48 9.14 2.81
C HIS A 207 14.20 8.35 3.08
N GLU A 208 14.23 7.04 2.86
CA GLU A 208 13.07 6.17 3.07
C GLU A 208 12.60 6.14 4.53
N PHE A 209 13.53 6.27 5.47
CA PHE A 209 13.20 6.35 6.87
C PHE A 209 12.48 7.65 7.21
N ALA A 210 12.94 8.79 6.68
CA ALA A 210 12.32 10.09 6.91
C ALA A 210 10.89 10.13 6.38
N GLU A 211 10.68 9.64 5.16
CA GLU A 211 9.35 9.62 4.55
C GLU A 211 8.43 8.67 5.31
N SER A 212 8.91 7.49 5.70
CA SER A 212 8.13 6.59 6.56
C SER A 212 7.77 7.22 7.91
N VAL A 213 8.60 8.11 8.47
CA VAL A 213 8.30 8.82 9.72
C VAL A 213 7.14 9.81 9.53
N THR A 214 7.12 10.52 8.40
CA THR A 214 6.10 11.55 8.10
C THR A 214 4.88 11.04 7.34
N ASP A 215 4.99 9.86 6.75
CA ASP A 215 3.96 9.20 5.96
C ASP A 215 4.17 7.68 5.95
N ALA A 216 3.91 7.02 7.08
CA ALA A 216 4.13 5.57 7.20
C ALA A 216 3.27 4.73 6.23
N ASP A 217 2.20 5.33 5.70
CA ASP A 217 1.24 4.72 4.78
C ASP A 217 1.16 5.63 3.53
N PRO A 218 2.05 5.44 2.52
CA PRO A 218 2.37 6.49 1.55
C PRO A 218 1.15 7.18 0.92
N GLY A 219 1.22 8.50 0.83
CA GLY A 219 0.16 9.40 0.36
C GLY A 219 -0.90 9.76 1.42
N THR A 220 -0.74 9.38 2.69
CA THR A 220 -1.74 9.67 3.74
C THR A 220 -1.23 10.61 4.82
N GLY A 221 0.08 10.75 4.96
CA GLY A 221 0.75 11.59 5.94
C GLY A 221 0.95 13.01 5.44
N TRP A 222 2.18 13.50 5.55
CA TRP A 222 2.57 14.83 5.11
C TRP A 222 3.06 14.82 3.67
N MET A 223 2.38 15.60 2.81
CA MET A 223 2.75 15.75 1.40
C MET A 223 2.90 17.23 1.06
N ALA A 224 3.91 17.55 0.26
CA ALA A 224 4.06 18.89 -0.29
C ALA A 224 2.91 19.18 -1.27
N THR A 225 2.47 20.44 -1.27
CA THR A 225 1.66 21.03 -2.34
C THR A 225 2.47 22.13 -3.01
N ILE A 226 2.79 21.94 -4.28
CA ILE A 226 3.54 22.91 -5.09
C ILE A 226 2.59 23.40 -6.19
N ASP A 227 2.27 24.69 -6.22
CA ASP A 227 1.42 25.30 -7.27
C ASP A 227 0.07 24.58 -7.50
N GLY A 228 -0.47 23.92 -6.47
CA GLY A 228 -1.71 23.14 -6.55
C GLY A 228 -1.56 21.70 -7.04
N ALA A 229 -0.35 21.29 -7.45
CA ALA A 229 0.03 19.89 -7.62
C ALA A 229 0.51 19.34 -6.27
N GLY A 230 -0.31 18.50 -5.64
CA GLY A 230 0.07 17.78 -4.42
C GLY A 230 0.88 16.52 -4.75
N GLY A 231 1.60 16.00 -3.76
CA GLY A 231 2.04 14.60 -3.78
C GLY A 231 3.55 14.36 -3.82
N ILE A 232 4.38 15.31 -3.37
CA ILE A 232 5.81 15.05 -3.17
C ILE A 232 6.06 14.78 -1.67
N GLU A 233 6.79 13.70 -1.39
CA GLU A 233 7.16 13.29 -0.03
C GLU A 233 8.33 14.15 0.50
N LEU A 234 8.53 14.12 1.81
CA LEU A 234 9.40 15.08 2.49
C LEU A 234 10.85 15.04 1.99
N ALA A 235 11.40 13.84 1.83
CA ALA A 235 12.78 13.67 1.42
C ALA A 235 12.91 13.79 -0.10
N ASP A 236 11.92 13.34 -0.89
CA ASP A 236 11.85 13.53 -2.34
C ASP A 236 12.01 15.00 -2.79
N TYR A 237 11.45 15.93 -2.02
CA TYR A 237 11.63 17.35 -2.32
C TYR A 237 13.12 17.77 -2.26
N CYS A 238 13.86 17.17 -1.34
CA CYS A 238 15.29 17.37 -1.10
C CYS A 238 16.09 16.25 -1.77
N GLY A 239 16.11 16.24 -3.11
CA GLY A 239 16.84 15.23 -3.88
C GLY A 239 16.30 15.00 -5.29
N GLY A 240 15.12 15.54 -5.61
CA GLY A 240 14.55 15.53 -6.96
C GLY A 240 14.98 16.70 -7.86
N ASP A 241 14.28 16.87 -8.99
CA ASP A 241 14.56 17.91 -10.01
C ASP A 241 14.56 19.35 -9.45
N ASN A 242 13.92 19.57 -8.28
CA ASN A 242 13.82 20.87 -7.64
C ASN A 242 15.12 21.31 -6.94
N ILE A 243 15.89 20.36 -6.40
CA ILE A 243 17.14 20.60 -5.67
C ILE A 243 18.12 19.48 -6.06
N PRO A 244 19.20 19.78 -6.81
CA PRO A 244 20.15 18.77 -7.26
C PRO A 244 20.66 17.88 -6.12
N GLN A 245 20.76 16.57 -6.37
CA GLN A 245 21.09 15.55 -5.37
C GLN A 245 22.44 15.79 -4.66
N ASP A 246 23.42 16.39 -5.35
CA ASP A 246 24.74 16.78 -4.78
C ASP A 246 24.63 17.84 -3.66
N ASP A 247 23.50 18.52 -3.64
CA ASP A 247 23.08 19.54 -2.69
C ASP A 247 21.82 19.05 -1.95
N ALA A 248 21.69 17.77 -1.63
CA ALA A 248 20.50 17.30 -0.91
C ALA A 248 20.79 16.37 0.28
N TYR A 249 22.06 16.28 0.70
CA TYR A 249 22.46 15.48 1.85
C TYR A 249 23.45 16.21 2.78
N GLY A 250 23.59 15.71 4.00
CA GLY A 250 24.59 16.14 4.96
C GLY A 250 25.06 14.97 5.83
N PHE A 251 25.60 15.26 7.01
CA PHE A 251 26.22 14.23 7.85
C PHE A 251 25.82 14.36 9.31
N VAL A 252 25.66 13.22 9.98
CA VAL A 252 25.59 13.13 11.45
C VAL A 252 26.80 12.39 11.98
N LYS A 253 27.36 12.86 13.10
CA LYS A 253 28.52 12.22 13.73
C LYS A 253 28.09 11.16 14.74
N ASP A 254 28.79 10.03 14.76
CA ASP A 254 28.66 9.07 15.86
C ASP A 254 29.53 9.45 17.08
N VAL A 255 29.46 8.62 18.13
CA VAL A 255 30.22 8.82 19.38
C VAL A 255 31.74 8.74 19.19
N ASN A 256 32.21 8.16 18.08
CA ASN A 256 33.62 8.08 17.72
C ASN A 256 34.02 9.18 16.73
N GLY A 257 33.09 10.07 16.35
CA GLY A 257 33.30 11.14 15.39
C GLY A 257 33.25 10.71 13.92
N ARG A 258 32.84 9.46 13.60
CA ARG A 258 32.59 9.03 12.22
C ARG A 258 31.39 9.79 11.66
N ASP A 259 31.54 10.33 10.47
CA ASP A 259 30.46 10.96 9.72
C ASP A 259 29.60 9.88 9.04
N TRP A 260 28.29 10.04 9.16
CA TRP A 260 27.29 9.19 8.53
C TRP A 260 26.40 10.05 7.63
N PRO A 261 26.29 9.74 6.33
CA PRO A 261 25.51 10.56 5.42
C PRO A 261 24.01 10.40 5.73
N VAL A 262 23.28 11.51 5.67
CA VAL A 262 21.82 11.56 5.84
C VAL A 262 21.20 12.45 4.78
N SER A 263 20.00 12.07 4.33
CA SER A 263 19.17 12.89 3.45
C SER A 263 18.83 14.21 4.14
N GLY A 264 18.93 15.30 3.38
CA GLY A 264 18.42 16.60 3.76
C GLY A 264 16.91 16.58 3.73
N LEU A 265 16.26 17.26 4.66
CA LEU A 265 14.81 17.28 4.77
C LEU A 265 14.31 18.71 4.64
N TRP A 266 13.17 18.90 3.99
CA TRP A 266 12.61 20.24 3.84
C TRP A 266 12.26 20.80 5.22
N SER A 267 12.69 22.02 5.52
CA SER A 267 12.16 22.79 6.65
C SER A 267 11.19 23.82 6.08
N GLY A 268 9.92 23.71 6.47
CA GLY A 268 8.91 24.71 6.14
C GLY A 268 9.19 26.04 6.82
N ALA A 269 9.90 26.04 7.93
CA ALA A 269 10.22 27.29 8.62
C ALA A 269 11.46 28.00 8.06
N ASP A 270 12.47 27.25 7.61
CA ASP A 270 13.65 27.79 6.93
C ASP A 270 13.45 27.94 5.40
N GLN A 271 12.39 27.35 4.83
CA GLN A 271 12.06 27.32 3.38
C GLN A 271 13.23 26.82 2.51
N ARG A 272 13.91 25.79 2.99
CA ARG A 272 15.04 25.11 2.33
C ARG A 272 15.21 23.72 2.93
N CYS A 273 15.98 22.86 2.26
CA CYS A 273 16.44 21.62 2.86
C CYS A 273 17.37 21.90 4.04
N VAL A 274 17.40 21.07 5.07
CA VAL A 274 18.36 21.16 6.16
C VAL A 274 18.71 19.77 6.68
N VAL A 275 19.81 19.69 7.41
CA VAL A 275 20.18 18.55 8.25
C VAL A 275 20.22 19.07 9.68
N GLY A 276 19.43 18.45 10.57
CA GLY A 276 19.36 18.85 11.98
C GLY A 276 18.19 19.78 12.32
N THR A 277 18.32 20.51 13.42
CA THR A 277 17.24 21.34 13.98
C THR A 277 17.02 22.62 13.16
N PRO A 278 15.78 22.93 12.75
CA PRO A 278 15.44 24.21 12.11
C PRO A 278 15.80 25.42 12.96
N LYS A 279 16.29 26.50 12.34
CA LYS A 279 16.76 27.70 13.09
C LYS A 279 15.61 28.45 13.75
N ASN A 280 14.46 28.47 13.10
CA ASN A 280 13.26 29.13 13.60
C ASN A 280 12.10 28.15 13.44
N PRO A 281 11.84 27.20 14.34
CA PRO A 281 10.70 26.29 14.20
C PRO A 281 9.40 27.09 14.29
N VAL A 282 8.95 27.64 13.17
CA VAL A 282 7.60 28.12 13.00
C VAL A 282 6.81 26.86 12.80
N THR A 283 6.15 26.39 13.85
CA THR A 283 5.07 25.43 13.69
C THR A 283 4.01 26.16 12.87
N LEU A 284 4.11 26.09 11.55
CA LEU A 284 2.95 26.28 10.71
C LEU A 284 2.04 25.13 11.13
N HIS A 285 1.14 25.44 12.07
CA HIS A 285 0.17 24.46 12.52
C HIS A 285 -0.52 23.99 11.24
N PRO A 286 -0.44 22.68 10.92
CA PRO A 286 -1.10 22.18 9.74
C PRO A 286 -2.53 22.68 9.81
N VAL A 287 -2.98 23.35 8.76
CA VAL A 287 -4.41 23.49 8.56
C VAL A 287 -4.86 22.07 8.30
N VAL A 288 -5.24 21.35 9.35
CA VAL A 288 -5.90 20.07 9.21
C VAL A 288 -7.15 20.39 8.42
N LYS A 289 -7.09 20.14 7.11
CA LYS A 289 -8.27 20.16 6.27
C LYS A 289 -9.24 19.23 6.98
N PRO A 290 -10.40 19.72 7.45
CA PRO A 290 -11.35 18.85 8.14
C PRO A 290 -11.55 17.65 7.23
N ILE A 291 -11.24 16.44 7.72
CA ILE A 291 -11.46 15.22 6.95
C ILE A 291 -12.96 15.23 6.64
N LYS A 292 -13.29 15.59 5.40
CA LYS A 292 -14.67 15.73 4.98
C LYS A 292 -15.23 14.34 5.04
N THR A 293 -16.05 14.07 6.05
CA THR A 293 -16.62 12.74 6.25
C THR A 293 -17.38 12.36 4.98
N VAL A 294 -16.89 11.38 4.24
CA VAL A 294 -17.55 10.89 3.05
C VAL A 294 -18.39 9.68 3.45
N LYS A 295 -19.70 9.83 3.29
CA LYS A 295 -20.65 8.75 3.54
C LYS A 295 -21.25 8.31 2.23
N ALA A 296 -20.94 7.09 1.81
CA ALA A 296 -21.70 6.46 0.75
C ALA A 296 -23.16 6.34 1.21
N LYS A 297 -24.08 6.55 0.26
CA LYS A 297 -25.52 6.52 0.50
C LYS A 297 -26.17 5.55 -0.48
N PHE A 298 -27.11 4.76 0.03
CA PHE A 298 -28.02 4.02 -0.84
C PHE A 298 -28.94 5.00 -1.57
N LYS A 299 -29.01 4.88 -2.89
CA LYS A 299 -29.96 5.66 -3.69
C LYS A 299 -31.23 4.85 -3.94
N THR A 300 -31.17 3.89 -4.85
CA THR A 300 -32.26 2.98 -5.18
C THR A 300 -31.68 1.65 -5.67
N GLY A 301 -32.51 0.62 -5.85
CA GLY A 301 -32.05 -0.65 -6.42
C GLY A 301 -32.31 -1.84 -5.51
N SER A 302 -31.60 -2.93 -5.76
CA SER A 302 -31.74 -4.22 -5.08
C SER A 302 -30.39 -4.89 -4.92
N PRO A 303 -29.59 -4.49 -3.90
CA PRO A 303 -28.32 -5.12 -3.60
C PRO A 303 -28.44 -6.64 -3.44
N LEU A 304 -27.38 -7.36 -3.80
CA LEU A 304 -27.34 -8.82 -3.69
C LEU A 304 -27.13 -9.21 -2.23
N LYS A 305 -27.95 -10.15 -1.74
CA LYS A 305 -27.81 -10.64 -0.36
C LYS A 305 -26.64 -11.63 -0.24
N ALA A 306 -26.46 -12.48 -1.24
CA ALA A 306 -25.42 -13.51 -1.26
C ALA A 306 -25.03 -13.81 -2.71
N ILE A 307 -23.93 -13.22 -3.20
CA ILE A 307 -23.56 -13.29 -4.63
C ILE A 307 -23.41 -14.73 -5.15
N GLU A 308 -23.93 -15.00 -6.35
CA GLU A 308 -23.68 -16.22 -7.10
C GLU A 308 -22.92 -15.89 -8.39
N ILE A 309 -21.60 -16.06 -8.36
CA ILE A 309 -20.72 -15.74 -9.50
C ILE A 309 -20.79 -16.86 -10.54
N ASN A 310 -21.09 -16.50 -11.78
CA ASN A 310 -21.10 -17.36 -12.95
C ASN A 310 -19.94 -16.93 -13.87
N PRO A 311 -18.75 -17.53 -13.75
CA PRO A 311 -17.63 -17.18 -14.63
C PRO A 311 -17.90 -17.65 -16.06
N VAL A 312 -17.63 -16.79 -17.02
CA VAL A 312 -17.72 -17.08 -18.46
C VAL A 312 -16.41 -16.65 -19.11
N PHE A 313 -15.72 -17.58 -19.74
CA PHE A 313 -14.54 -17.32 -20.55
C PHE A 313 -14.96 -17.34 -22.02
N TYR A 314 -15.03 -16.15 -22.61
CA TYR A 314 -15.64 -15.87 -23.91
C TYR A 314 -14.56 -15.60 -24.97
N GLY A 315 -14.40 -16.53 -25.90
CA GLY A 315 -13.39 -16.50 -26.95
C GLY A 315 -12.35 -17.62 -26.79
N PRO A 316 -11.55 -17.88 -27.84
CA PRO A 316 -10.45 -18.83 -27.76
C PRO A 316 -9.35 -18.34 -26.82
N ASN A 317 -8.64 -19.23 -26.11
CA ASN A 317 -7.41 -18.88 -25.37
C ASN A 317 -7.54 -17.73 -24.35
N VAL A 318 -8.64 -17.63 -23.61
CA VAL A 318 -8.75 -16.65 -22.52
C VAL A 318 -7.67 -16.91 -21.47
N ASN A 319 -6.73 -15.97 -21.32
CA ASN A 319 -5.61 -16.11 -20.39
C ASN A 319 -6.12 -16.21 -18.96
N TYR A 320 -5.37 -16.95 -18.14
CA TYR A 320 -5.63 -17.12 -16.70
C TYR A 320 -7.02 -17.67 -16.36
N SER A 321 -7.73 -18.32 -17.29
CA SER A 321 -9.09 -18.77 -17.05
C SER A 321 -9.18 -19.76 -15.86
N SER A 322 -8.17 -20.61 -15.67
CA SER A 322 -8.15 -21.53 -14.53
C SER A 322 -7.94 -20.80 -13.19
N GLU A 323 -7.06 -19.80 -13.18
CA GLU A 323 -6.69 -19.00 -12.03
C GLU A 323 -7.81 -18.04 -11.65
N MET A 324 -8.53 -17.48 -12.63
CA MET A 324 -9.71 -16.65 -12.40
C MET A 324 -10.90 -17.48 -11.92
N ALA A 325 -11.09 -18.71 -12.41
CA ALA A 325 -12.10 -19.61 -11.86
C ALA A 325 -11.82 -19.95 -10.38
N ASP A 326 -10.56 -20.24 -10.06
CA ASP A 326 -10.12 -20.45 -8.67
C ASP A 326 -10.31 -19.20 -7.80
N TYR A 327 -9.93 -18.02 -8.32
CA TYR A 327 -10.19 -16.74 -7.67
C TYR A 327 -11.67 -16.53 -7.37
N TYR A 328 -12.57 -16.79 -8.33
CA TYR A 328 -14.01 -16.61 -8.12
C TYR A 328 -14.59 -17.54 -7.05
N ASN A 329 -14.11 -18.79 -7.00
CA ASN A 329 -14.47 -19.71 -5.92
C ASN A 329 -14.06 -19.16 -4.55
N PHE A 330 -12.84 -18.63 -4.45
CA PHE A 330 -12.34 -18.03 -3.22
C PHE A 330 -13.09 -16.74 -2.85
N ILE A 331 -13.11 -15.74 -3.73
CA ILE A 331 -13.61 -14.39 -3.43
C ILE A 331 -15.09 -14.37 -3.05
N ALA A 332 -15.90 -15.23 -3.69
CA ALA A 332 -17.34 -15.30 -3.41
C ALA A 332 -17.63 -15.68 -1.96
N SER A 333 -16.73 -16.41 -1.29
CA SER A 333 -16.91 -16.89 0.09
C SER A 333 -15.98 -16.20 1.11
N SER A 334 -15.13 -15.27 0.65
CA SER A 334 -14.06 -14.69 1.46
C SER A 334 -14.57 -13.60 2.41
N LYS A 335 -13.76 -13.29 3.43
CA LYS A 335 -14.04 -12.20 4.38
C LYS A 335 -14.00 -10.81 3.75
N TYR A 336 -13.47 -10.67 2.54
CA TYR A 336 -13.46 -9.40 1.81
C TYR A 336 -14.86 -8.82 1.69
N LEU A 337 -15.85 -9.65 1.36
CA LEU A 337 -17.24 -9.22 1.24
C LEU A 337 -17.90 -8.86 2.58
N ASP A 338 -17.28 -9.19 3.73
CA ASP A 338 -17.79 -8.79 5.05
C ASP A 338 -17.67 -7.28 5.30
N ILE A 339 -16.78 -6.58 4.56
CA ILE A 339 -16.69 -5.12 4.61
C ILE A 339 -18.06 -4.50 4.28
N LEU A 340 -18.81 -5.12 3.37
CA LEU A 340 -20.11 -4.62 2.93
C LEU A 340 -21.22 -4.71 3.98
N ALA A 341 -20.98 -5.38 5.11
CA ALA A 341 -21.95 -5.51 6.19
C ALA A 341 -22.34 -4.16 6.82
N GLU A 342 -21.48 -3.14 6.74
CA GLU A 342 -21.81 -1.80 7.26
C GLU A 342 -22.81 -1.02 6.39
N TYR A 343 -23.01 -1.47 5.14
CA TYR A 343 -23.80 -0.79 4.13
C TYR A 343 -25.19 -1.39 3.96
N SER A 344 -25.71 -2.22 4.86
CA SER A 344 -27.09 -2.66 4.68
C SER A 344 -27.75 -3.12 5.96
N SER A 345 -29.04 -2.81 6.09
CA SER A 345 -29.92 -3.40 7.11
C SER A 345 -30.20 -4.89 6.84
N THR A 346 -29.92 -5.37 5.63
CA THR A 346 -29.95 -6.79 5.27
C THR A 346 -28.54 -7.24 4.88
N PRO A 347 -27.97 -8.31 5.46
CA PRO A 347 -26.61 -8.73 5.14
C PRO A 347 -26.40 -8.86 3.62
N MET A 348 -25.55 -7.99 3.07
CA MET A 348 -24.95 -8.16 1.75
C MET A 348 -23.64 -8.86 2.00
N GLY A 349 -23.30 -9.87 1.20
CA GLY A 349 -22.00 -10.47 1.35
C GLY A 349 -21.85 -11.77 0.61
N ARG A 350 -21.13 -12.66 1.29
CA ARG A 350 -20.63 -13.92 0.77
C ARG A 350 -21.73 -14.77 0.13
N GLY A 351 -21.34 -15.53 -0.88
CA GLY A 351 -22.13 -16.57 -1.49
C GLY A 351 -21.23 -17.64 -2.09
N LYS A 352 -21.34 -17.89 -3.38
CA LYS A 352 -20.64 -18.99 -4.06
C LYS A 352 -20.28 -18.63 -5.50
N SER A 353 -19.36 -19.37 -6.08
CA SER A 353 -19.15 -19.39 -7.53
C SER A 353 -19.61 -20.73 -8.10
N LEU A 354 -20.15 -20.70 -9.31
CA LEU A 354 -20.51 -21.89 -10.09
C LEU A 354 -19.35 -22.28 -11.02
N PRO A 355 -19.34 -23.54 -11.52
CA PRO A 355 -18.33 -23.95 -12.50
C PRO A 355 -18.28 -23.00 -13.70
N PRO A 356 -17.07 -22.68 -14.21
CA PRO A 356 -16.93 -21.75 -15.32
C PRO A 356 -17.53 -22.33 -16.60
N ARG A 357 -18.01 -21.43 -17.46
CA ARG A 357 -18.38 -21.74 -18.85
C ARG A 357 -17.27 -21.27 -19.79
N TYR A 358 -17.05 -22.04 -20.84
CA TYR A 358 -16.14 -21.70 -21.92
C TYR A 358 -16.95 -21.60 -23.19
N GLU A 359 -16.85 -20.46 -23.86
CA GLU A 359 -17.56 -20.17 -25.10
C GLU A 359 -16.51 -19.79 -26.15
N SER A 360 -16.64 -20.30 -27.36
CA SER A 360 -15.68 -20.04 -28.45
C SER A 360 -16.37 -19.42 -29.65
N PRO A 361 -16.92 -18.20 -29.50
CA PRO A 361 -17.50 -17.44 -30.60
C PRO A 361 -16.42 -17.06 -31.63
N SER A 362 -16.85 -16.80 -32.86
CA SER A 362 -15.98 -16.31 -33.94
C SER A 362 -15.96 -14.78 -34.06
N GLN A 363 -16.55 -14.07 -33.11
CA GLN A 363 -16.64 -12.60 -33.13
C GLN A 363 -15.32 -11.98 -32.68
N GLU A 364 -14.89 -10.89 -33.33
CA GLU A 364 -13.67 -10.13 -32.98
C GLU A 364 -13.99 -8.85 -32.20
N ARG A 365 -15.26 -8.45 -32.16
CA ARG A 365 -15.76 -7.28 -31.43
C ARG A 365 -17.06 -7.63 -30.72
N LEU A 366 -17.24 -7.02 -29.54
CA LEU A 366 -18.40 -7.24 -28.68
C LEU A 366 -18.88 -5.89 -28.16
N GLU A 367 -20.05 -5.44 -28.62
CA GLU A 367 -20.74 -4.29 -28.04
C GLU A 367 -21.50 -4.75 -26.80
N VAL A 368 -21.07 -4.29 -25.64
CA VAL A 368 -21.38 -4.89 -24.34
C VAL A 368 -22.86 -4.80 -23.98
N GLU A 369 -23.53 -3.68 -24.28
CA GLU A 369 -24.95 -3.53 -23.96
C GLU A 369 -25.84 -4.36 -24.89
N ASP A 370 -25.46 -4.51 -26.16
CA ASP A 370 -26.26 -5.20 -27.17
C ASP A 370 -25.93 -6.70 -27.25
N ASP A 371 -24.69 -7.03 -27.60
CA ASP A 371 -24.26 -8.40 -27.92
C ASP A 371 -24.29 -9.30 -26.69
N VAL A 372 -23.82 -8.81 -25.53
CA VAL A 372 -23.79 -9.60 -24.30
C VAL A 372 -25.18 -9.77 -23.71
N THR A 373 -26.01 -8.71 -23.74
CA THR A 373 -27.41 -8.82 -23.29
C THR A 373 -28.16 -9.84 -24.15
N ALA A 374 -27.98 -9.79 -25.47
CA ALA A 374 -28.60 -10.76 -26.38
C ALA A 374 -28.08 -12.19 -26.14
N TYR A 375 -26.77 -12.36 -25.97
CA TYR A 375 -26.13 -13.63 -25.63
C TYR A 375 -26.71 -14.24 -24.35
N LEU A 376 -26.73 -13.47 -23.25
CA LEU A 376 -27.29 -13.93 -21.98
C LEU A 376 -28.78 -14.24 -22.09
N SER A 377 -29.56 -13.38 -22.77
CA SER A 377 -31.00 -13.58 -23.00
C SER A 377 -31.28 -14.90 -23.73
N ASN A 378 -30.52 -15.19 -24.79
CA ASN A 378 -30.66 -16.43 -25.57
C ASN A 378 -30.34 -17.67 -24.74
N LEU A 379 -29.27 -17.64 -23.93
CA LEU A 379 -28.95 -18.77 -23.05
C LEU A 379 -30.00 -18.98 -21.95
N ILE A 380 -30.59 -17.90 -21.44
CA ILE A 380 -31.68 -17.96 -20.46
C ILE A 380 -32.95 -18.52 -21.09
N ALA A 381 -33.34 -18.05 -22.29
CA ALA A 381 -34.48 -18.57 -23.04
C ALA A 381 -34.31 -20.06 -23.38
N ALA A 382 -33.10 -20.48 -23.74
CA ALA A 382 -32.76 -21.90 -23.94
C ALA A 382 -32.80 -22.71 -22.63
N GLY A 383 -32.78 -22.06 -21.46
CA GLY A 383 -32.73 -22.71 -20.13
C GLY A 383 -31.35 -23.25 -19.78
N THR A 384 -30.36 -22.87 -20.58
CA THR A 384 -28.93 -23.18 -20.41
C THR A 384 -28.36 -22.38 -19.24
N LEU A 385 -28.78 -21.13 -19.07
CA LEU A 385 -28.57 -20.34 -17.86
C LEU A 385 -29.87 -20.28 -17.04
N LYS A 386 -29.74 -20.34 -15.73
CA LYS A 386 -30.86 -20.27 -14.78
C LYS A 386 -30.60 -19.17 -13.74
N PRO A 387 -30.76 -17.90 -14.12
CA PRO A 387 -30.51 -16.78 -13.22
C PRO A 387 -31.38 -16.88 -11.97
N ASN A 388 -30.89 -16.30 -10.88
CA ASN A 388 -31.66 -16.00 -9.69
C ASN A 388 -31.36 -14.57 -9.22
N LYS A 389 -32.00 -14.16 -8.13
CA LYS A 389 -31.88 -12.79 -7.60
C LYS A 389 -30.45 -12.39 -7.19
N ASN A 390 -29.55 -13.36 -7.06
CA ASN A 390 -28.16 -13.16 -6.67
C ASN A 390 -27.14 -13.43 -7.79
N SER A 391 -27.59 -13.78 -9.00
CA SER A 391 -26.68 -14.12 -10.09
C SER A 391 -25.90 -12.91 -10.58
N PHE A 392 -24.59 -13.09 -10.72
CA PHE A 392 -23.66 -12.17 -11.38
C PHE A 392 -22.84 -12.96 -12.40
N TYR A 393 -22.73 -12.45 -13.62
CA TYR A 393 -21.96 -13.10 -14.69
C TYR A 393 -20.64 -12.34 -14.91
N ALA A 394 -19.52 -13.00 -14.61
CA ALA A 394 -18.20 -12.42 -14.81
C ALA A 394 -17.62 -12.93 -16.14
N ILE A 395 -17.66 -12.08 -17.17
CA ILE A 395 -17.34 -12.45 -18.55
C ILE A 395 -15.93 -11.94 -18.87
N HIS A 396 -14.97 -12.86 -18.94
CA HIS A 396 -13.62 -12.59 -19.41
C HIS A 396 -13.56 -12.83 -20.90
N VAL A 397 -13.21 -11.82 -21.68
CA VAL A 397 -13.08 -11.96 -23.14
C VAL A 397 -11.65 -12.32 -23.53
N SER A 398 -11.46 -13.00 -24.65
CA SER A 398 -10.13 -13.38 -25.15
C SER A 398 -9.33 -12.17 -25.66
N PRO A 399 -7.99 -12.28 -25.81
CA PRO A 399 -7.18 -11.15 -26.26
C PRO A 399 -7.51 -10.66 -27.68
N GLU A 400 -8.12 -11.51 -28.52
CA GLU A 400 -8.54 -11.19 -29.89
C GLU A 400 -9.88 -10.45 -29.94
N ILE A 401 -10.64 -10.42 -28.84
CA ILE A 401 -11.95 -9.78 -28.79
C ILE A 401 -11.82 -8.37 -28.21
N THR A 402 -12.27 -7.37 -28.96
CA THR A 402 -12.40 -5.99 -28.48
C THR A 402 -13.79 -5.78 -27.89
N ALA A 403 -13.88 -5.56 -26.58
CA ALA A 403 -15.13 -5.23 -25.92
C ALA A 403 -15.32 -3.71 -25.88
N THR A 404 -16.47 -3.22 -26.32
CA THR A 404 -16.81 -1.79 -26.33
C THR A 404 -18.17 -1.50 -25.73
N MET A 405 -18.36 -0.29 -25.22
CA MET A 405 -19.66 0.19 -24.74
C MET A 405 -19.84 1.64 -25.16
N ASN A 406 -20.87 1.93 -25.95
CA ASN A 406 -21.11 3.26 -26.53
C ASN A 406 -19.91 3.80 -27.34
N GLY A 407 -19.15 2.89 -27.95
CA GLY A 407 -17.95 3.20 -28.72
C GLY A 407 -16.65 3.23 -27.91
N ASP A 408 -16.70 3.31 -26.58
CA ASP A 408 -15.52 3.31 -25.72
C ASP A 408 -14.94 1.90 -25.57
N ASP A 409 -13.61 1.77 -25.59
CA ASP A 409 -12.92 0.49 -25.37
C ASP A 409 -12.89 0.13 -23.88
N ALA A 410 -13.14 -1.15 -23.55
CA ALA A 410 -13.07 -1.65 -22.18
C ALA A 410 -11.69 -1.45 -21.53
N CYS A 411 -10.60 -1.49 -22.32
CA CYS A 411 -9.26 -1.19 -21.84
C CYS A 411 -9.17 0.26 -21.35
N ASP A 412 -9.68 1.21 -22.13
CA ASP A 412 -9.61 2.65 -21.83
C ASP A 412 -10.58 3.05 -20.72
N TYR A 413 -11.72 2.35 -20.63
CA TYR A 413 -12.78 2.65 -19.66
C TYR A 413 -12.61 1.91 -18.33
N GLY A 414 -11.42 1.99 -17.74
CA GLY A 414 -11.16 1.37 -16.44
C GLY A 414 -11.31 -0.15 -16.45
N CYS A 415 -10.88 -0.81 -17.52
CA CYS A 415 -10.60 -2.24 -17.52
C CYS A 415 -11.80 -3.15 -17.32
N GLY A 416 -12.91 -2.74 -17.92
CA GLY A 416 -14.13 -3.50 -17.95
C GLY A 416 -15.36 -2.67 -17.66
N PHE A 417 -16.51 -3.25 -17.94
CA PHE A 417 -17.80 -2.61 -17.77
C PHE A 417 -18.63 -3.39 -16.76
N SER A 418 -19.26 -2.70 -15.81
CA SER A 418 -20.31 -3.23 -14.93
C SER A 418 -21.67 -2.89 -15.55
N VAL A 419 -22.46 -3.88 -15.93
CA VAL A 419 -23.73 -3.66 -16.65
C VAL A 419 -24.91 -4.33 -15.95
N ARG A 420 -26.07 -3.66 -16.08
CA ARG A 420 -27.37 -4.12 -15.62
C ARG A 420 -28.35 -4.13 -16.79
N SER A 421 -28.89 -5.29 -17.11
CA SER A 421 -29.90 -5.43 -18.16
C SER A 421 -31.17 -6.08 -17.64
N GLU A 422 -32.33 -5.55 -18.01
CA GLU A 422 -33.62 -6.18 -17.74
C GLU A 422 -33.90 -7.22 -18.83
N ILE A 423 -33.94 -8.50 -18.45
CA ILE A 423 -34.20 -9.60 -19.39
C ILE A 423 -35.57 -10.19 -19.08
N SER A 424 -36.38 -10.35 -20.13
CA SER A 424 -37.69 -10.98 -20.06
C SER A 424 -37.80 -12.06 -21.12
N THR A 425 -37.84 -13.31 -20.66
CA THR A 425 -38.05 -14.53 -21.45
C THR A 425 -39.14 -15.37 -20.78
N ASP A 426 -39.59 -16.45 -21.41
CA ASP A 426 -40.54 -17.38 -20.79
C ASP A 426 -39.98 -18.07 -19.53
N LYS A 427 -38.65 -18.09 -19.35
CA LYS A 427 -37.96 -18.76 -18.22
C LYS A 427 -37.51 -17.82 -17.12
N TRP A 428 -37.41 -16.53 -17.38
CA TRP A 428 -36.93 -15.53 -16.42
C TRP A 428 -37.45 -14.15 -16.76
N LYS A 429 -37.87 -13.40 -15.74
CA LYS A 429 -38.20 -11.98 -15.85
C LYS A 429 -37.55 -11.21 -14.70
N GLY A 430 -36.58 -10.38 -15.05
CA GLY A 430 -35.95 -9.46 -14.11
C GLY A 430 -34.53 -9.09 -14.51
N THR A 431 -33.87 -8.39 -13.60
CA THR A 431 -32.52 -7.89 -13.78
C THR A 431 -31.48 -9.00 -13.86
N VAL A 432 -30.61 -8.92 -14.86
CA VAL A 432 -29.34 -9.64 -14.94
C VAL A 432 -28.18 -8.66 -14.75
N ARG A 433 -27.20 -9.03 -13.93
CA ARG A 433 -25.99 -8.26 -13.67
C ARG A 433 -24.80 -8.99 -14.22
N TYR A 434 -23.95 -8.29 -14.96
CA TYR A 434 -22.76 -8.88 -15.52
C TYR A 434 -21.65 -7.85 -15.62
N ALA A 435 -20.43 -8.36 -15.75
CA ALA A 435 -19.29 -7.55 -16.12
C ALA A 435 -18.57 -8.16 -17.31
N VAL A 436 -18.04 -7.30 -18.17
CA VAL A 436 -17.16 -7.69 -19.28
C VAL A 436 -15.77 -7.18 -18.96
N ILE A 437 -14.84 -8.11 -18.79
CA ILE A 437 -13.48 -7.87 -18.34
C ILE A 437 -12.56 -8.24 -19.50
N PRO A 438 -11.86 -7.27 -20.10
CA PRO A 438 -10.98 -7.53 -21.23
C PRO A 438 -9.70 -8.25 -20.78
N ASN A 439 -9.13 -9.02 -21.70
CA ASN A 439 -7.93 -9.77 -21.38
C ASN A 439 -6.71 -8.89 -21.14
N GLN A 440 -5.80 -9.40 -20.33
CA GLN A 440 -4.42 -8.93 -20.22
C GLN A 440 -3.53 -9.85 -21.10
N PRO A 441 -2.58 -9.31 -21.90
CA PRO A 441 -1.90 -8.04 -21.71
C PRO A 441 -2.42 -6.87 -22.57
N LYS A 442 -3.43 -7.05 -23.42
CA LYS A 442 -3.90 -5.98 -24.32
C LYS A 442 -4.26 -4.69 -23.58
N CYS A 443 -4.83 -4.82 -22.38
CA CYS A 443 -5.15 -3.68 -21.53
C CYS A 443 -4.13 -3.43 -20.40
N ALA A 444 -2.92 -4.01 -20.45
CA ALA A 444 -1.93 -3.91 -19.38
C ALA A 444 -1.74 -2.46 -18.95
N ASN A 445 -1.38 -1.58 -19.89
CA ASN A 445 -1.10 -0.18 -19.62
C ASN A 445 -2.23 0.61 -18.93
N TYR A 446 -3.48 0.17 -19.04
CA TYR A 446 -4.64 0.85 -18.46
C TYR A 446 -5.16 0.18 -17.19
N CYS A 447 -4.88 -1.12 -17.03
CA CYS A 447 -5.38 -1.96 -15.93
C CYS A 447 -4.35 -2.23 -14.86
N SER A 448 -3.07 -2.02 -15.18
CA SER A 448 -1.94 -2.12 -14.29
C SER A 448 -1.49 -0.74 -13.85
N SER A 449 -2.35 0.03 -13.16
CA SER A 449 -1.84 1.29 -12.60
C SER A 449 -0.69 1.04 -11.60
N TRP A 450 -0.49 -0.19 -11.09
CA TRP A 450 0.48 -0.47 -10.02
C TRP A 450 1.17 -1.87 -10.04
N GLY A 451 1.27 -2.55 -11.20
CA GLY A 451 2.14 -3.75 -11.30
C GLY A 451 2.03 -4.60 -12.58
N THR A 452 3.17 -5.13 -13.05
CA THR A 452 3.36 -6.06 -14.19
C THR A 452 2.72 -7.43 -14.05
N ASN A 453 1.87 -7.67 -13.05
CA ASN A 453 1.20 -8.95 -12.88
C ASN A 453 -0.22 -8.92 -13.48
N PRO A 454 -0.41 -9.32 -14.76
CA PRO A 454 -1.70 -9.45 -15.41
C PRO A 454 -2.79 -10.12 -14.57
N LEU A 455 -2.43 -11.20 -13.86
CA LEU A 455 -3.38 -11.95 -13.05
C LEU A 455 -3.84 -11.14 -11.84
N ALA A 456 -2.93 -10.50 -11.12
CA ALA A 456 -3.27 -9.61 -10.00
C ALA A 456 -4.21 -8.47 -10.44
N ASN A 457 -3.95 -7.89 -11.61
CA ASN A 457 -4.79 -6.84 -12.18
C ASN A 457 -6.18 -7.36 -12.54
N LEU A 458 -6.28 -8.53 -13.19
CA LEU A 458 -7.57 -9.17 -13.47
C LEU A 458 -8.36 -9.47 -12.20
N GLN A 459 -7.71 -9.98 -11.15
CA GLN A 459 -8.33 -10.25 -9.85
C GLN A 459 -8.82 -8.96 -9.19
N SER A 460 -7.96 -7.94 -9.11
CA SER A 460 -8.30 -6.62 -8.57
C SER A 460 -9.50 -6.00 -9.29
N ARG A 461 -9.47 -5.92 -10.63
CA ARG A 461 -10.60 -5.38 -11.42
C ARG A 461 -11.86 -6.23 -11.26
N SER A 462 -11.74 -7.55 -11.26
CA SER A 462 -12.87 -8.45 -10.99
C SER A 462 -13.54 -8.16 -9.66
N SER A 463 -12.78 -7.86 -8.60
CA SER A 463 -13.35 -7.50 -7.30
C SER A 463 -14.15 -6.19 -7.33
N VAL A 464 -13.73 -5.19 -8.12
CA VAL A 464 -14.50 -3.95 -8.32
C VAL A 464 -15.88 -4.29 -8.87
N HIS A 465 -15.93 -5.07 -9.95
CA HIS A 465 -17.17 -5.47 -10.59
C HIS A 465 -18.06 -6.36 -9.70
N ILE A 466 -17.45 -7.21 -8.85
CA ILE A 466 -18.18 -7.95 -7.83
C ILE A 466 -18.83 -7.00 -6.82
N VAL A 467 -18.08 -6.02 -6.30
CA VAL A 467 -18.59 -5.05 -5.32
C VAL A 467 -19.69 -4.20 -5.95
N ASP A 468 -19.54 -3.75 -7.18
CA ASP A 468 -20.57 -3.03 -7.92
C ASP A 468 -21.85 -3.86 -8.05
N ALA A 469 -21.72 -5.14 -8.46
CA ALA A 469 -22.85 -6.04 -8.57
C ALA A 469 -23.55 -6.25 -7.22
N VAL A 470 -22.80 -6.50 -6.14
CA VAL A 470 -23.36 -6.71 -4.79
C VAL A 470 -24.07 -5.46 -4.28
N THR A 471 -23.45 -4.30 -4.44
CA THR A 471 -23.97 -3.01 -3.96
C THR A 471 -25.03 -2.40 -4.89
N ASP A 472 -25.26 -3.04 -6.04
CA ASP A 472 -26.14 -2.59 -7.13
C ASP A 472 -25.72 -1.27 -7.77
N PHE A 473 -24.42 -0.95 -7.74
CA PHE A 473 -23.86 0.25 -8.35
C PHE A 473 -23.67 0.07 -9.86
N VAL A 474 -23.97 1.12 -10.61
CA VAL A 474 -23.66 1.27 -12.03
C VAL A 474 -23.18 2.71 -12.23
N LYS A 475 -22.02 2.89 -12.86
CA LYS A 475 -21.42 4.22 -13.10
C LYS A 475 -22.38 5.11 -13.90
N GLY A 476 -22.48 6.38 -13.53
CA GLY A 476 -23.39 7.34 -14.16
C GLY A 476 -24.88 7.13 -13.83
N SER A 477 -25.21 6.24 -12.89
CA SER A 477 -26.59 5.93 -12.52
C SER A 477 -26.99 6.45 -11.12
N THR A 478 -28.27 6.27 -10.77
CA THR A 478 -28.81 6.54 -9.42
C THR A 478 -29.10 5.24 -8.66
N LYS A 479 -28.37 4.17 -8.99
CA LYS A 479 -28.54 2.83 -8.41
C LYS A 479 -27.42 2.49 -7.44
N GLY A 480 -27.80 1.74 -6.41
CA GLY A 480 -26.90 1.13 -5.45
C GLY A 480 -26.38 2.06 -4.38
N TRP A 481 -25.30 1.59 -3.74
CA TRP A 481 -24.49 2.37 -2.81
C TRP A 481 -23.43 3.14 -3.57
N GLN A 482 -23.42 4.45 -3.37
CA GLN A 482 -22.50 5.33 -4.09
C GLN A 482 -22.08 6.52 -3.22
N LEU A 483 -20.87 7.02 -3.45
CA LEU A 483 -20.38 8.24 -2.82
C LEU A 483 -20.84 9.48 -3.61
N ASN A 484 -20.83 9.40 -4.94
CA ASN A 484 -21.39 10.38 -5.86
C ASN A 484 -22.04 9.65 -7.07
N ALA A 485 -22.30 10.30 -8.21
CA ALA A 485 -22.92 9.65 -9.37
C ALA A 485 -21.97 8.71 -10.13
N ASP A 486 -20.66 8.94 -9.99
CA ASP A 486 -19.63 8.29 -10.81
C ASP A 486 -18.77 7.31 -10.01
N ALA A 487 -18.87 7.32 -8.68
CA ALA A 487 -18.06 6.50 -7.78
C ALA A 487 -18.89 5.62 -6.84
N GLY A 488 -18.87 4.32 -7.13
CA GLY A 488 -19.25 3.24 -6.22
C GLY A 488 -18.22 3.03 -5.11
N LEU A 489 -18.44 2.06 -4.23
CA LEU A 489 -17.59 1.85 -3.05
C LEU A 489 -16.15 1.44 -3.40
N ALA A 490 -15.98 0.52 -4.35
CA ALA A 490 -14.66 0.09 -4.82
C ALA A 490 -14.07 1.10 -5.81
N TRP A 491 -14.91 1.68 -6.69
CA TRP A 491 -14.46 2.69 -7.66
C TRP A 491 -13.86 3.94 -7.00
N LYS A 492 -14.44 4.41 -5.89
CA LYS A 492 -13.85 5.49 -5.09
C LYS A 492 -12.42 5.18 -4.63
N CYS A 493 -12.15 3.94 -4.26
CA CYS A 493 -10.82 3.55 -3.81
C CYS A 493 -9.84 3.48 -4.97
N TYR A 494 -10.33 3.08 -6.14
CA TYR A 494 -9.56 3.09 -7.37
C TYR A 494 -9.16 4.51 -7.81
N GLU A 495 -10.07 5.48 -7.78
CA GLU A 495 -9.80 6.85 -8.26
C GLU A 495 -8.96 7.68 -7.28
N ASP A 496 -9.25 7.60 -5.98
CA ASP A 496 -8.69 8.57 -5.03
C ASP A 496 -7.36 8.12 -4.40
N PHE A 497 -6.94 6.87 -4.59
CA PHE A 497 -5.75 6.34 -3.93
C PHE A 497 -4.82 5.59 -4.89
N GLN A 498 -3.54 5.93 -4.80
CA GLN A 498 -2.45 5.21 -5.48
C GLN A 498 -2.35 3.75 -5.00
N TYR A 499 -2.82 3.44 -3.78
CA TYR A 499 -2.75 2.09 -3.19
C TYR A 499 -4.12 1.42 -3.05
N HIS A 500 -4.82 1.24 -4.16
CA HIS A 500 -6.16 0.66 -4.16
C HIS A 500 -6.18 -0.88 -4.17
N GLN A 501 -5.06 -1.56 -4.37
CA GLN A 501 -5.00 -3.02 -4.31
C GLN A 501 -4.64 -3.51 -2.90
N ALA A 502 -5.15 -4.68 -2.52
CA ALA A 502 -4.79 -5.37 -1.29
C ALA A 502 -4.71 -6.89 -1.54
N PRO A 503 -3.65 -7.56 -1.07
CA PRO A 503 -3.59 -9.01 -1.09
C PRO A 503 -4.51 -9.59 0.00
N ILE A 504 -5.24 -10.64 -0.34
CA ILE A 504 -6.05 -11.45 0.58
C ILE A 504 -5.78 -12.93 0.32
N PHE A 505 -6.03 -13.77 1.32
CA PHE A 505 -5.52 -15.13 1.31
C PHE A 505 -6.58 -16.15 1.67
N ASP A 506 -6.47 -17.33 1.06
CA ASP A 506 -7.26 -18.49 1.47
C ASP A 506 -6.67 -19.17 2.72
N GLN A 507 -7.33 -20.24 3.15
CA GLN A 507 -6.91 -21.04 4.30
C GLN A 507 -5.57 -21.76 4.09
N LYS A 508 -5.14 -21.92 2.83
CA LYS A 508 -3.87 -22.54 2.44
C LYS A 508 -2.77 -21.51 2.21
N LYS A 509 -3.03 -20.23 2.55
CA LYS A 509 -2.13 -19.09 2.33
C LYS A 509 -1.84 -18.80 0.85
N LYS A 510 -2.68 -19.26 -0.07
CA LYS A 510 -2.62 -18.79 -1.46
C LYS A 510 -3.06 -17.33 -1.51
N SER A 511 -2.24 -16.48 -2.12
CA SER A 511 -2.52 -15.06 -2.29
C SER A 511 -3.43 -14.81 -3.48
N TYR A 512 -4.32 -13.84 -3.31
CA TYR A 512 -5.18 -13.27 -4.35
C TYR A 512 -5.23 -11.77 -4.15
N VAL A 513 -5.51 -11.02 -5.20
CA VAL A 513 -5.56 -9.56 -5.15
C VAL A 513 -7.00 -9.06 -5.26
N VAL A 514 -7.33 -8.07 -4.45
CA VAL A 514 -8.61 -7.34 -4.51
C VAL A 514 -8.35 -5.85 -4.56
N ASN A 515 -9.33 -5.11 -5.06
CA ASN A 515 -9.44 -3.68 -4.88
C ASN A 515 -10.00 -3.40 -3.47
N LYS A 516 -9.49 -2.38 -2.79
CA LYS A 516 -10.01 -1.95 -1.49
C LYS A 516 -11.43 -1.39 -1.66
N ILE A 517 -12.22 -1.49 -0.62
CA ILE A 517 -13.59 -0.96 -0.59
C ILE A 517 -13.62 0.22 0.38
N TRP A 518 -14.26 1.31 -0.02
CA TRP A 518 -14.48 2.44 0.89
C TRP A 518 -15.27 1.96 2.11
N SER A 519 -14.88 2.41 3.31
CA SER A 519 -15.61 2.14 4.54
C SER A 519 -16.17 3.41 5.16
N ASN A 520 -17.47 3.44 5.43
CA ASN A 520 -18.12 4.55 6.12
C ASN A 520 -17.72 4.60 7.59
N LYS A 521 -17.49 3.44 8.22
CA LYS A 521 -17.08 3.29 9.61
C LYS A 521 -15.66 3.76 9.83
N TYR A 522 -14.74 3.40 8.94
CA TYR A 522 -13.32 3.72 9.08
C TYR A 522 -12.90 4.99 8.32
N GLN A 523 -13.74 5.49 7.40
CA GLN A 523 -13.47 6.67 6.57
C GLN A 523 -12.21 6.53 5.72
N GLU A 524 -11.96 5.31 5.23
CA GLU A 524 -10.80 4.95 4.43
C GLU A 524 -11.13 3.76 3.51
N CYS A 525 -10.22 3.45 2.59
CA CYS A 525 -10.30 2.29 1.73
C CYS A 525 -9.64 1.07 2.40
N ILE A 526 -10.37 -0.03 2.55
CA ILE A 526 -9.89 -1.23 3.26
C ILE A 526 -9.99 -2.50 2.41
N GLY A 527 -9.02 -3.42 2.57
CA GLY A 527 -9.00 -4.73 1.93
C GLY A 527 -9.57 -5.88 2.78
N SER A 528 -9.77 -5.64 4.09
CA SER A 528 -10.53 -6.53 4.98
C SER A 528 -11.10 -5.73 6.15
N VAL A 529 -12.05 -6.32 6.87
CA VAL A 529 -12.52 -5.77 8.14
C VAL A 529 -11.38 -5.86 9.16
N PRO A 530 -10.89 -4.72 9.69
CA PRO A 530 -9.82 -4.72 10.69
C PRO A 530 -10.19 -5.59 11.89
N ILE A 531 -9.21 -6.36 12.40
CA ILE A 531 -9.39 -7.19 13.60
C ILE A 531 -9.89 -6.28 14.74
N PRO A 532 -10.91 -6.68 15.52
CA PRO A 532 -11.50 -5.86 16.58
C PRO A 532 -10.54 -5.61 17.76
N ASP A 533 -9.53 -4.77 17.55
CA ASP A 533 -8.71 -4.15 18.60
C ASP A 533 -8.48 -2.65 18.34
N ARG A 534 -9.08 -2.09 17.27
CA ARG A 534 -9.13 -0.65 17.02
C ARG A 534 -9.94 0.14 18.09
N GLN A 535 -10.54 -0.51 19.09
CA GLN A 535 -11.38 0.14 20.10
C GLN A 535 -11.02 -0.16 21.56
N THR A 536 -9.80 0.14 22.00
CA THR A 536 -9.58 0.45 23.42
C THR A 536 -8.64 1.63 23.62
N THR A 537 -9.12 2.84 23.32
CA THR A 537 -8.97 4.01 24.21
C THR A 537 -10.09 5.00 23.89
N LYS A 538 -11.32 4.68 24.32
CA LYS A 538 -12.28 5.74 24.62
C LYS A 538 -11.72 6.52 25.81
N ARG A 539 -11.54 7.82 25.59
CA ARG A 539 -11.29 8.86 26.59
C ARG A 539 -12.02 8.57 27.90
N ARG A 540 -11.28 8.56 29.01
CA ARG A 540 -11.77 9.07 30.30
C ARG A 540 -11.02 10.33 30.60
#